data_AF-A0A847I2W3-F1
#
_entry.id   AF-A0A847I2W3-F1
#
_cell.length_a   1.000
_cell.length_b   1.000
_cell.length_c   1.000
_cell.angle_alpha   90.00
_cell.angle_beta   90.00
_cell.angle_gamma   90.00
#
_symmetry.space_group_name_H-M   'P 1'
#
loop_
_entity.id
_entity.type
_entity.pdbx_description
1 polymer ?
#
loop_
_entity_poly.entity_id
_entity_poly.type
_entity_poly.pdbx_seq_one_letter_code
_entity_poly.pdbx_strand_id
1 'polypeptide(L)'
;MRRFVTCLAAELFLAACVLAAPNEAYIKDAHIRDDAGIQPHKIRGLVDLTSIFGGRTWFVNSANTGAGDGGGYGATYKQPFATLGYAISVASAGDLILIAPGHTEAVTSAGAITLDKAITIVGCGYGEKRPKFLFSTSTAADIQIREAGVSIYNCIFECDKTGANHVRMIAVLAPGALIENCLFRAGTTTEKSLAFIVLDGYTASPDYCTIRNNAFISATAGAEHAIAIDYASTGLVLEGNYIFGNYSAACVHSGVAHTACFIHHNSLTNTANGKPAIGFAVAATGAIEFNTVNSPLAAAATKTGIDPGACYCNENYGSDGNGDVSGVLNPASDT
;
A
#
# COMPACT_ATOMS: atom_id res chain seq x y z
N MET A 1 7.47 -21.52 13.23
CA MET A 1 7.09 -20.79 14.46
C MET A 1 7.47 -19.30 14.48
N ARG A 2 8.62 -18.85 13.95
CA ARG A 2 8.95 -17.40 13.89
C ARG A 2 8.08 -16.56 12.93
N ARG A 3 7.47 -17.16 11.90
CA ARG A 3 6.56 -16.48 10.96
C ARG A 3 5.13 -16.24 11.49
N PHE A 4 4.72 -16.93 12.56
CA PHE A 4 3.41 -16.75 13.18
C PHE A 4 3.38 -15.59 14.20
N VAL A 5 4.54 -15.17 14.72
CA VAL A 5 4.63 -14.14 15.76
C VAL A 5 4.61 -12.72 15.17
N THR A 6 5.11 -12.52 13.95
CA THR A 6 5.11 -11.20 13.28
C THR A 6 3.74 -10.84 12.69
N CYS A 7 2.99 -11.82 12.16
CA CYS A 7 1.65 -11.58 11.62
C CYS A 7 0.63 -11.32 12.74
N LEU A 8 0.73 -12.08 13.84
CA LEU A 8 -0.14 -11.87 15.00
C LEU A 8 0.14 -10.53 15.69
N ALA A 9 1.40 -10.05 15.70
CA ALA A 9 1.71 -8.73 16.24
C ALA A 9 1.07 -7.60 15.43
N ALA A 10 1.07 -7.68 14.09
CA ALA A 10 0.43 -6.68 13.22
C ALA A 10 -1.11 -6.73 13.28
N GLU A 11 -1.71 -7.92 13.32
CA GLU A 11 -3.17 -8.09 13.46
C GLU A 11 -3.68 -7.69 14.85
N LEU A 12 -2.94 -8.02 15.91
CA LEU A 12 -3.24 -7.58 17.27
C LEU A 12 -2.99 -6.06 17.45
N PHE A 13 -2.06 -5.48 16.68
CA PHE A 13 -1.83 -4.03 16.63
C PHE A 13 -2.92 -3.28 15.86
N LEU A 14 -3.44 -3.85 14.76
CA LEU A 14 -4.59 -3.33 14.06
C LEU A 14 -5.84 -3.39 14.95
N ALA A 15 -6.02 -4.49 15.69
CA ALA A 15 -7.08 -4.63 16.70
C ALA A 15 -6.91 -3.64 17.88
N ALA A 16 -5.68 -3.39 18.34
CA ALA A 16 -5.39 -2.39 19.38
C ALA A 16 -5.60 -0.95 18.88
N CYS A 17 -5.28 -0.65 17.62
CA CYS A 17 -5.61 0.63 16.98
C CYS A 17 -7.12 0.81 16.74
N VAL A 18 -7.88 -0.28 16.55
CA VAL A 18 -9.35 -0.26 16.47
C VAL A 18 -9.99 0.07 17.82
N LEU A 19 -9.33 -0.25 18.95
CA LEU A 19 -9.79 0.09 20.31
C LEU A 19 -9.35 1.49 20.77
N ALA A 20 -8.45 2.15 20.05
CA ALA A 20 -7.96 3.48 20.38
C ALA A 20 -8.81 4.60 19.74
N ALA A 21 -10.08 4.70 20.15
CA ALA A 21 -10.88 5.91 19.96
C ALA A 21 -11.83 6.13 21.15
N PRO A 22 -12.22 7.38 21.39
CA PRO A 22 -11.71 8.26 22.43
C PRO A 22 -12.41 7.97 23.76
N ASN A 23 -11.89 7.07 24.58
CA ASN A 23 -12.15 7.11 26.02
C ASN A 23 -10.90 6.55 26.67
N GLU A 24 -10.18 7.45 27.32
CA GLU A 24 -9.18 7.18 28.33
C GLU A 24 -9.28 5.76 28.92
N ALA A 25 -8.44 4.83 28.43
CA ALA A 25 -8.02 3.70 29.23
C ALA A 25 -7.06 4.22 30.31
N TYR A 26 -7.52 5.15 31.14
CA TYR A 26 -6.88 5.41 32.42
C TYR A 26 -7.23 4.21 33.29
N ILE A 27 -6.22 3.47 33.71
CA ILE A 27 -6.34 2.63 34.90
C ILE A 27 -6.53 3.62 36.06
N LYS A 28 -7.78 4.00 36.35
CA LYS A 28 -8.13 4.75 37.56
C LYS A 28 -8.17 3.76 38.71
N ASP A 29 -7.02 3.50 39.30
CA ASP A 29 -6.95 2.94 40.64
C ASP A 29 -7.24 4.07 41.64
N ALA A 30 -8.15 3.83 42.59
CA ALA A 30 -8.53 4.84 43.60
C ALA A 30 -7.36 5.27 44.51
N HIS A 31 -6.25 4.53 44.52
CA HIS A 31 -5.03 4.85 45.25
C HIS A 31 -3.97 5.57 44.39
N ILE A 32 -4.22 5.77 43.11
CA ILE A 32 -3.33 6.49 42.20
C ILE A 32 -3.99 7.84 41.91
N ARG A 33 -3.33 8.93 42.33
CA ARG A 33 -3.80 10.28 42.00
C ARG A 33 -3.74 10.48 40.49
N ASP A 34 -4.70 11.25 39.95
CA ASP A 34 -4.77 11.54 38.51
C ASP A 34 -3.49 12.22 37.97
N ASP A 35 -2.65 12.79 38.85
CA ASP A 35 -1.36 13.44 38.56
C ASP A 35 -0.13 12.64 39.00
N ALA A 36 -0.27 11.36 39.36
CA ALA A 36 0.79 10.55 39.99
C ALA A 36 2.07 10.36 39.15
N GLY A 37 2.12 10.88 37.91
CA GLY A 37 3.33 10.91 37.08
C GLY A 37 3.88 9.51 36.79
N ILE A 38 3.02 8.49 36.80
CA ILE A 38 3.42 7.11 36.61
C ILE A 38 3.94 6.94 35.19
N GLN A 39 5.25 6.73 35.09
CA GLN A 39 5.89 6.47 33.82
C GLN A 39 5.45 5.08 33.32
N PRO A 40 5.05 4.93 32.04
CA PRO A 40 4.54 3.66 31.48
C PRO A 40 5.47 2.47 31.73
N HIS A 41 6.79 2.69 31.64
CA HIS A 41 7.83 1.68 31.89
C HIS A 41 7.91 1.18 33.35
N LYS A 42 7.14 1.76 34.29
CA LYS A 42 7.04 1.32 35.69
C LYS A 42 5.83 0.40 35.95
N ILE A 43 4.96 0.18 34.97
CA ILE A 43 3.80 -0.70 35.09
C ILE A 43 4.20 -2.10 34.59
N ARG A 44 4.36 -3.05 35.52
CA ARG A 44 4.68 -4.44 35.17
C ARG A 44 3.58 -5.04 34.27
N GLY A 45 3.95 -5.55 33.11
CA GLY A 45 3.03 -6.18 32.17
C GLY A 45 2.40 -5.23 31.14
N LEU A 46 2.57 -3.92 31.29
CA LEU A 46 2.30 -2.98 30.20
C LEU A 46 3.48 -3.08 29.24
N VAL A 47 3.28 -3.74 28.10
CA VAL A 47 4.24 -3.64 27.01
C VAL A 47 4.13 -2.22 26.50
N ASP A 48 5.16 -1.41 26.76
CA ASP A 48 5.33 -0.18 26.03
C ASP A 48 5.46 -0.58 24.56
N LEU A 49 4.41 -0.34 23.77
CA LEU A 49 4.42 -0.70 22.35
C LEU A 49 5.59 -0.02 21.61
N THR A 50 6.12 1.08 22.17
CA THR A 50 7.33 1.75 21.66
C THR A 50 8.62 0.94 21.89
N SER A 51 8.61 -0.09 22.74
CA SER A 51 9.75 -1.00 22.96
C SER A 51 9.74 -2.24 22.06
N ILE A 52 8.65 -2.48 21.32
CA ILE A 52 8.53 -3.63 20.39
C ILE A 52 9.25 -3.34 19.07
N PHE A 53 9.27 -2.08 18.64
CA PHE A 53 10.06 -1.59 17.51
C PHE A 53 11.30 -0.93 18.10
N GLY A 54 12.51 -1.30 17.68
CA GLY A 54 13.75 -0.82 18.33
C GLY A 54 14.00 0.69 18.29
N GLY A 55 13.09 1.49 17.70
CA GLY A 55 13.16 2.95 17.56
C GLY A 55 12.04 3.70 18.29
N ARG A 56 12.04 5.03 18.16
CA ARG A 56 11.03 5.92 18.76
C ARG A 56 9.72 5.88 17.98
N THR A 57 8.62 6.22 18.65
CA THR A 57 7.31 6.39 18.02
C THR A 57 6.96 7.87 17.86
N TRP A 58 6.53 8.25 16.66
CA TRP A 58 6.10 9.60 16.31
C TRP A 58 4.62 9.60 15.91
N PHE A 59 3.90 10.67 16.28
CA PHE A 59 2.48 10.83 15.99
C PHE A 59 2.26 11.94 14.96
N VAL A 60 1.40 11.69 13.97
CA VAL A 60 1.03 12.63 12.91
C VAL A 60 -0.49 12.78 12.87
N ASN A 61 -1.00 14.02 12.85
CA ASN A 61 -2.42 14.30 12.70
C ASN A 61 -2.67 15.74 12.24
N SER A 62 -3.11 15.95 10.99
CA SER A 62 -3.43 17.28 10.49
C SER A 62 -4.78 17.78 10.99
N ALA A 63 -5.64 16.90 11.50
CA ALA A 63 -6.96 17.25 12.04
C ALA A 63 -6.92 17.61 13.53
N ASN A 64 -5.78 17.45 14.23
CA ASN A 64 -5.65 17.84 15.63
C ASN A 64 -5.31 19.35 15.71
N THR A 65 -6.10 20.10 16.50
CA THR A 65 -5.88 21.55 16.72
C THR A 65 -4.56 21.88 17.41
N GLY A 66 -3.97 20.92 18.12
CA GLY A 66 -2.65 21.03 18.75
C GLY A 66 -1.50 20.50 17.89
N ALA A 67 -1.73 20.22 16.60
CA ALA A 67 -0.69 19.76 15.70
C ALA A 67 0.25 20.88 15.25
N GLY A 68 1.52 20.55 15.03
CA GLY A 68 2.50 21.51 14.54
C GLY A 68 3.78 20.85 14.04
N ASP A 69 4.41 21.48 13.05
CA ASP A 69 5.67 21.04 12.47
C ASP A 69 6.81 21.87 13.08
N GLY A 70 7.27 21.44 14.25
CA GLY A 70 8.29 22.14 15.01
C GLY A 70 8.86 21.31 16.16
N GLY A 71 9.83 21.88 16.88
CA GLY A 71 10.34 21.30 18.11
C GLY A 71 9.24 21.19 19.18
N GLY A 72 9.18 20.04 19.88
CA GLY A 72 8.19 19.78 20.92
C GLY A 72 6.92 19.06 20.45
N TYR A 73 6.76 18.85 19.15
CA TYR A 73 5.66 18.07 18.57
C TYR A 73 6.08 16.63 18.27
N GLY A 74 5.11 15.80 17.90
CA GLY A 74 5.29 14.43 17.42
C GLY A 74 5.52 13.39 18.50
N ALA A 75 5.95 13.76 19.71
CA ALA A 75 6.20 12.81 20.80
C ALA A 75 4.92 12.28 21.47
N THR A 76 3.78 12.95 21.28
CA THR A 76 2.50 12.54 21.87
C THR A 76 1.35 12.74 20.88
N TYR A 77 0.27 11.98 21.06
CA TYR A 77 -0.96 12.15 20.28
C TYR A 77 -1.63 13.52 20.49
N LYS A 78 -1.41 14.18 21.64
CA LYS A 78 -2.01 15.50 21.94
C LYS A 78 -1.29 16.65 21.23
N GLN A 79 -0.01 16.47 20.92
CA GLN A 79 0.82 17.42 20.19
C GLN A 79 1.52 16.71 19.03
N PRO A 80 0.78 16.20 18.04
CA PRO A 80 1.36 15.45 16.94
C PRO A 80 2.03 16.40 15.93
N PHE A 81 2.84 15.85 15.03
CA PHE A 81 3.23 16.57 13.83
C PHE A 81 2.00 16.81 12.93
N ALA A 82 2.00 17.92 12.21
CA ALA A 82 0.92 18.25 11.29
C ALA A 82 1.06 17.45 9.98
N THR A 83 2.29 17.19 9.53
CA THR A 83 2.59 16.48 8.28
C THR A 83 3.44 15.23 8.47
N LEU A 84 3.26 14.26 7.57
CA LEU A 84 4.12 13.08 7.47
C LEU A 84 5.53 13.49 7.02
N GLY A 85 5.65 14.43 6.08
CA GLY A 85 6.95 14.95 5.62
C GLY A 85 7.83 15.45 6.78
N TYR A 86 7.25 16.23 7.69
CA TYR A 86 7.99 16.70 8.87
C TYR A 86 8.35 15.55 9.82
N ALA A 87 7.43 14.60 10.05
CA ALA A 87 7.70 13.43 10.89
C ALA A 87 8.89 12.61 10.37
N ILE A 88 8.98 12.40 9.06
CA ILE A 88 10.11 11.71 8.42
C ILE A 88 11.41 12.48 8.63
N SER A 89 11.40 13.81 8.51
CA SER A 89 12.59 14.64 8.71
C SER A 89 13.19 14.47 10.12
N VAL A 90 12.34 14.27 11.14
CA VAL A 90 12.75 14.09 12.55
C VAL A 90 13.05 12.63 12.89
N ALA A 91 12.36 11.69 12.26
CA ALA A 91 12.53 10.26 12.50
C ALA A 91 13.95 9.76 12.20
N SER A 92 14.32 8.65 12.83
CA SER A 92 15.54 7.88 12.58
C SER A 92 15.21 6.49 12.05
N ALA A 93 16.19 5.80 11.48
CA ALA A 93 16.01 4.40 11.07
C ALA A 93 15.56 3.54 12.25
N GLY A 94 14.56 2.69 12.05
CA GLY A 94 13.92 1.85 13.06
C GLY A 94 12.73 2.50 13.78
N ASP A 95 12.47 3.80 13.54
CA ASP A 95 11.33 4.48 14.15
C ASP A 95 9.98 4.05 13.54
N LEU A 96 8.93 4.22 14.35
CA LEU A 96 7.53 4.02 14.01
C LEU A 96 6.83 5.37 13.86
N ILE A 97 6.07 5.58 12.79
CA ILE A 97 5.22 6.74 12.58
C ILE A 97 3.76 6.29 12.59
N LEU A 98 3.00 6.77 13.57
CA LEU A 98 1.56 6.55 13.71
C LEU A 98 0.80 7.76 13.20
N ILE A 99 -0.03 7.55 12.17
CA ILE A 99 -0.84 8.60 11.59
C ILE A 99 -2.28 8.44 12.08
N ALA A 100 -2.79 9.45 12.78
CA ALA A 100 -4.07 9.40 13.46
C ALA A 100 -5.27 9.28 12.49
N PRO A 101 -6.41 8.73 12.95
CA PRO A 101 -7.62 8.68 12.15
C PRO A 101 -8.08 10.08 11.72
N GLY A 102 -8.50 10.21 10.46
CA GLY A 102 -9.00 11.45 9.87
C GLY A 102 -7.91 12.43 9.40
N HIS A 103 -6.63 12.12 9.60
CA HIS A 103 -5.54 12.89 9.00
C HIS A 103 -5.70 12.94 7.47
N THR A 104 -5.59 14.13 6.91
CA THR A 104 -5.59 14.37 5.46
C THR A 104 -4.40 15.26 5.10
N GLU A 105 -3.60 14.84 4.13
CA GLU A 105 -2.44 15.58 3.64
C GLU A 105 -2.45 15.64 2.11
N ALA A 106 -2.18 16.83 1.57
CA ALA A 106 -2.13 17.05 0.13
C ALA A 106 -0.70 16.84 -0.39
N VAL A 107 -0.55 15.98 -1.40
CA VAL A 107 0.72 15.72 -2.10
C VAL A 107 0.70 16.53 -3.39
N THR A 108 1.54 17.57 -3.46
CA THR A 108 1.41 18.63 -4.48
C THR A 108 2.60 18.77 -5.42
N SER A 109 3.68 18.02 -5.20
CA SER A 109 4.87 18.03 -6.06
C SER A 109 5.54 16.66 -6.08
N ALA A 110 6.41 16.44 -7.08
CA ALA A 110 7.24 15.24 -7.12
C ALA A 110 8.12 15.16 -5.87
N GLY A 111 8.18 13.97 -5.28
CA GLY A 111 8.93 13.69 -4.04
C GLY A 111 8.47 14.51 -2.85
N ALA A 112 7.25 15.08 -2.87
CA ALA A 112 6.73 15.90 -1.78
C ALA A 112 6.81 15.17 -0.42
N ILE A 113 6.62 13.85 -0.45
CA ILE A 113 6.93 12.97 0.66
C ILE A 113 7.98 11.97 0.18
N THR A 114 9.18 12.05 0.75
CA THR A 114 10.29 11.16 0.44
C THR A 114 10.60 10.32 1.67
N LEU A 115 10.49 8.99 1.54
CA LEU A 115 10.83 8.02 2.58
C LEU A 115 12.30 7.61 2.39
N ASP A 116 13.20 8.38 2.99
CA ASP A 116 14.66 8.25 2.89
C ASP A 116 15.30 7.61 4.13
N LYS A 117 14.51 6.93 4.95
CA LYS A 117 14.93 6.24 6.17
C LYS A 117 14.17 4.93 6.32
N ALA A 118 14.82 3.88 6.83
CA ALA A 118 14.18 2.59 7.11
C ALA A 118 13.19 2.72 8.29
N ILE A 119 11.95 3.10 8.01
CA ILE A 119 10.90 3.39 9.00
C ILE A 119 9.62 2.61 8.72
N THR A 120 8.79 2.47 9.76
CA THR A 120 7.45 1.89 9.64
C THR A 120 6.39 2.97 9.78
N ILE A 121 5.46 3.05 8.82
CA ILE A 121 4.37 4.02 8.80
C ILE A 121 3.05 3.26 8.92
N VAL A 122 2.26 3.56 9.95
CA VAL A 122 0.97 2.92 10.20
C VAL A 122 -0.13 3.96 10.30
N GLY A 123 -1.09 3.88 9.39
CA GLY A 123 -2.34 4.62 9.52
C GLY A 123 -3.28 4.00 10.54
N CYS A 124 -3.86 4.83 11.41
CA CYS A 124 -4.83 4.43 12.41
C CYS A 124 -6.26 4.71 11.92
N GLY A 125 -7.21 3.87 12.31
CA GLY A 125 -8.62 4.01 11.95
C GLY A 125 -9.09 3.02 10.88
N TYR A 126 -10.37 3.12 10.51
CA TYR A 126 -11.06 2.18 9.61
C TYR A 126 -11.94 2.93 8.60
N GLY A 127 -12.21 2.29 7.45
CA GLY A 127 -12.97 2.89 6.36
C GLY A 127 -12.39 4.24 5.94
N GLU A 128 -13.25 5.23 5.71
CA GLU A 128 -12.85 6.60 5.34
C GLU A 128 -12.12 7.38 6.46
N LYS A 129 -12.10 6.87 7.70
CA LYS A 129 -11.34 7.51 8.79
C LYS A 129 -9.86 7.14 8.77
N ARG A 130 -9.42 6.25 7.89
CA ARG A 130 -7.99 5.99 7.68
C ARG A 130 -7.30 7.26 7.16
N PRO A 131 -6.00 7.47 7.45
CA PRO A 131 -5.28 8.64 6.95
C PRO A 131 -5.27 8.68 5.43
N LYS A 132 -5.49 9.88 4.88
CA LYS A 132 -5.67 10.09 3.45
C LYS A 132 -4.59 10.99 2.87
N PHE A 133 -3.96 10.53 1.80
CA PHE A 133 -3.04 11.32 0.97
C PHE A 133 -3.73 11.66 -0.35
N LEU A 134 -3.86 12.96 -0.62
CA LEU A 134 -4.60 13.50 -1.77
C LEU A 134 -3.65 14.02 -2.85
N PHE A 135 -3.78 13.52 -4.06
CA PHE A 135 -2.99 13.93 -5.23
C PHE A 135 -3.90 14.73 -6.17
N SER A 136 -3.93 16.07 -6.05
CA SER A 136 -4.93 16.91 -6.73
C SER A 136 -4.37 18.01 -7.63
N THR A 137 -3.12 18.46 -7.44
CA THR A 137 -2.61 19.68 -8.11
C THR A 137 -1.58 19.44 -9.20
N SER A 138 -0.58 18.58 -8.96
CA SER A 138 0.52 18.31 -9.90
C SER A 138 0.36 16.94 -10.54
N THR A 139 0.68 16.82 -11.83
CA THR A 139 0.72 15.53 -12.53
C THR A 139 1.88 14.65 -12.05
N ALA A 140 2.93 15.27 -11.54
CA ALA A 140 4.13 14.60 -11.05
C ALA A 140 4.14 14.39 -9.53
N ALA A 141 3.06 14.70 -8.82
CA ALA A 141 2.99 14.48 -7.38
C ALA A 141 3.20 13.00 -7.06
N ASP A 142 4.11 12.66 -6.16
CA ASP A 142 4.31 11.28 -5.75
C ASP A 142 4.88 11.18 -4.33
N ILE A 143 4.69 10.01 -3.74
CA ILE A 143 5.39 9.57 -2.53
C ILE A 143 6.50 8.62 -2.98
N GLN A 144 7.73 8.91 -2.59
CA GLN A 144 8.91 8.18 -3.06
C GLN A 144 9.50 7.34 -1.94
N ILE A 145 9.55 6.01 -2.13
CA ILE A 145 10.28 5.10 -1.24
C ILE A 145 11.72 4.99 -1.73
N ARG A 146 12.65 5.66 -1.06
CA ARG A 146 14.06 5.76 -1.49
C ARG A 146 15.04 5.03 -0.59
N GLU A 147 14.59 4.54 0.55
CA GLU A 147 15.40 3.75 1.47
C GLU A 147 14.88 2.31 1.58
N ALA A 148 15.80 1.38 1.86
CA ALA A 148 15.45 -0.02 1.99
C ALA A 148 14.68 -0.30 3.28
N GLY A 149 13.79 -1.30 3.25
CA GLY A 149 13.08 -1.77 4.46
C GLY A 149 12.01 -0.83 4.99
N VAL A 150 11.51 0.09 4.15
CA VAL A 150 10.37 0.95 4.48
C VAL A 150 9.07 0.15 4.42
N SER A 151 8.20 0.34 5.41
CA SER A 151 6.88 -0.30 5.43
C SER A 151 5.75 0.73 5.60
N ILE A 152 4.67 0.56 4.84
CA ILE A 152 3.47 1.41 4.87
C ILE A 152 2.23 0.54 5.08
N TYR A 153 1.44 0.89 6.09
CA TYR A 153 0.24 0.14 6.47
C TYR A 153 -0.99 1.04 6.56
N ASN A 154 -2.14 0.52 6.10
CA ASN A 154 -3.47 1.04 6.43
C ASN A 154 -3.75 2.52 6.05
N CYS A 155 -3.15 3.03 4.98
CA CYS A 155 -3.39 4.38 4.46
C CYS A 155 -4.31 4.39 3.23
N ILE A 156 -4.96 5.51 2.96
CA ILE A 156 -5.72 5.77 1.72
C ILE A 156 -4.89 6.69 0.84
N PHE A 157 -4.71 6.31 -0.42
CA PHE A 157 -4.09 7.11 -1.47
C PHE A 157 -5.14 7.40 -2.54
N GLU A 158 -5.42 8.68 -2.75
CA GLU A 158 -6.54 9.10 -3.59
C GLU A 158 -6.11 10.17 -4.58
N CYS A 159 -6.29 9.88 -5.87
CA CYS A 159 -5.97 10.81 -6.95
C CYS A 159 -7.24 11.57 -7.33
N ASP A 160 -7.27 12.87 -7.05
CA ASP A 160 -8.37 13.79 -7.39
C ASP A 160 -7.90 14.88 -8.36
N LYS A 161 -6.88 14.56 -9.18
CA LYS A 161 -6.31 15.47 -10.17
C LYS A 161 -7.32 15.77 -11.28
N THR A 162 -7.40 17.04 -11.68
CA THR A 162 -8.20 17.52 -12.83
C THR A 162 -7.32 18.13 -13.92
N GLY A 163 -7.76 18.11 -15.18
CA GLY A 163 -7.14 18.74 -16.34
C GLY A 163 -5.97 18.01 -17.00
N ALA A 164 -5.35 17.03 -16.33
CA ALA A 164 -4.31 16.16 -16.91
C ALA A 164 -4.10 14.90 -16.06
N ASN A 165 -3.69 13.79 -16.70
CA ASN A 165 -3.40 12.54 -16.03
C ASN A 165 -2.24 12.68 -15.04
N HIS A 166 -2.43 12.10 -13.87
CA HIS A 166 -1.41 11.96 -12.84
C HIS A 166 -0.53 10.76 -13.17
N VAL A 167 0.78 10.83 -12.93
CA VAL A 167 1.71 9.77 -13.36
C VAL A 167 1.59 8.55 -12.45
N ARG A 168 1.78 8.73 -11.13
CA ARG A 168 1.82 7.63 -10.14
C ARG A 168 1.63 8.15 -8.73
N MET A 169 1.01 7.39 -7.83
CA MET A 169 0.88 7.81 -6.42
C MET A 169 2.11 7.44 -5.59
N ILE A 170 2.61 6.21 -5.76
CA ILE A 170 3.80 5.72 -5.06
C ILE A 170 4.84 5.28 -6.08
N ALA A 171 6.06 5.79 -5.93
CA ALA A 171 7.25 5.29 -6.60
C ALA A 171 8.07 4.46 -5.61
N VAL A 172 8.25 3.18 -5.91
CA VAL A 172 9.13 2.29 -5.15
C VAL A 172 10.50 2.30 -5.83
N LEU A 173 11.49 2.90 -5.18
CA LEU A 173 12.82 3.20 -5.75
C LEU A 173 13.96 2.52 -4.98
N ALA A 174 13.63 1.62 -4.04
CA ALA A 174 14.55 0.95 -3.13
C ALA A 174 14.01 -0.45 -2.76
N PRO A 175 14.89 -1.38 -2.35
CA PRO A 175 14.50 -2.76 -2.11
C PRO A 175 13.78 -2.97 -0.76
N GLY A 176 13.05 -4.07 -0.65
CA GLY A 176 12.45 -4.52 0.59
C GLY A 176 11.30 -3.64 1.09
N ALA A 177 10.68 -2.86 0.21
CA ALA A 177 9.50 -2.08 0.55
C ALA A 177 8.30 -3.02 0.84
N LEU A 178 7.52 -2.69 1.87
CA LEU A 178 6.27 -3.38 2.18
C LEU A 178 5.11 -2.38 2.15
N ILE A 179 4.11 -2.64 1.29
CA ILE A 179 2.89 -1.84 1.21
C ILE A 179 1.71 -2.78 1.50
N GLU A 180 1.00 -2.52 2.58
CA GLU A 180 0.00 -3.46 3.09
C GLU A 180 -1.29 -2.82 3.61
N ASN A 181 -2.40 -3.51 3.38
CA ASN A 181 -3.73 -3.13 3.86
C ASN A 181 -4.14 -1.72 3.41
N CYS A 182 -3.53 -1.18 2.35
CA CYS A 182 -3.76 0.16 1.81
C CYS A 182 -4.92 0.18 0.82
N LEU A 183 -5.57 1.33 0.67
CA LEU A 183 -6.57 1.58 -0.37
C LEU A 183 -6.00 2.62 -1.34
N PHE A 184 -5.86 2.23 -2.59
CA PHE A 184 -5.55 3.10 -3.70
C PHE A 184 -6.81 3.29 -4.52
N ARG A 185 -7.19 4.53 -4.78
CA ARG A 185 -8.35 4.80 -5.64
C ARG A 185 -8.17 6.02 -6.48
N ALA A 186 -8.74 5.96 -7.68
CA ALA A 186 -8.98 7.15 -8.44
C ALA A 186 -10.24 7.88 -7.93
N GLY A 187 -10.20 9.21 -7.97
CA GLY A 187 -11.34 10.08 -7.67
C GLY A 187 -12.39 10.06 -8.78
N THR A 188 -13.35 10.98 -8.72
CA THR A 188 -14.50 11.03 -9.64
C THR A 188 -14.30 11.96 -10.84
N THR A 189 -13.13 12.57 -10.98
CA THR A 189 -12.82 13.58 -12.01
C THR A 189 -12.50 12.97 -13.38
N THR A 190 -12.39 13.80 -14.41
CA THR A 190 -12.09 13.42 -15.80
C THR A 190 -10.70 12.80 -16.00
N GLU A 191 -9.78 12.96 -15.04
CA GLU A 191 -8.41 12.48 -15.12
C GLU A 191 -8.04 11.56 -13.96
N LYS A 192 -7.09 10.66 -14.21
CA LYS A 192 -6.76 9.53 -13.33
C LYS A 192 -5.25 9.44 -13.13
N SER A 193 -4.85 8.67 -12.13
CA SER A 193 -3.48 8.20 -12.02
C SER A 193 -3.26 7.11 -13.05
N LEU A 194 -2.25 7.26 -13.92
CA LEU A 194 -1.87 6.26 -14.93
C LEU A 194 -1.47 4.95 -14.24
N ALA A 195 -0.68 5.06 -13.17
CA ALA A 195 -0.32 3.99 -12.25
C ALA A 195 -0.75 4.32 -10.82
N PHE A 196 -1.04 3.35 -9.95
CA PHE A 196 -1.14 3.63 -8.52
C PHE A 196 0.22 3.43 -7.85
N ILE A 197 0.84 2.26 -8.07
CA ILE A 197 2.20 1.96 -7.64
C ILE A 197 3.06 1.68 -8.88
N VAL A 198 4.25 2.27 -8.91
CA VAL A 198 5.28 1.94 -9.90
C VAL A 198 6.51 1.44 -9.16
N LEU A 199 6.96 0.23 -9.50
CA LEU A 199 8.32 -0.22 -9.20
C LEU A 199 9.23 0.37 -10.26
N ASP A 200 10.00 1.37 -9.85
CA ASP A 200 10.86 2.16 -10.72
C ASP A 200 12.31 2.11 -10.18
N GLY A 201 13.27 2.43 -11.02
CA GLY A 201 14.67 2.53 -10.63
C GLY A 201 15.03 3.95 -10.23
N TYR A 202 15.86 4.09 -9.19
CA TYR A 202 16.62 5.32 -8.98
C TYR A 202 18.11 5.01 -8.88
N THR A 203 18.63 4.87 -7.67
CA THR A 203 20.02 4.47 -7.38
C THR A 203 20.14 3.02 -6.91
N ALA A 204 19.01 2.38 -6.58
CA ALA A 204 18.89 0.99 -6.19
C ALA A 204 17.71 0.35 -6.94
N SER A 205 17.76 -0.97 -7.03
CA SER A 205 16.70 -1.78 -7.65
C SER A 205 15.59 -2.03 -6.62
N PRO A 206 14.30 -1.94 -7.00
CA PRO A 206 13.17 -2.22 -6.11
C PRO A 206 12.97 -3.74 -5.93
N ASP A 207 14.02 -4.43 -5.47
CA ASP A 207 14.05 -5.88 -5.28
C ASP A 207 13.40 -6.30 -3.95
N TYR A 208 12.87 -7.52 -3.90
CA TYR A 208 12.27 -8.12 -2.70
C TYR A 208 11.15 -7.28 -2.08
N CYS A 209 10.47 -6.47 -2.89
CA CYS A 209 9.33 -5.69 -2.47
C CYS A 209 8.08 -6.57 -2.34
N THR A 210 7.22 -6.24 -1.38
CA THR A 210 5.95 -6.92 -1.15
C THR A 210 4.81 -5.93 -1.17
N ILE A 211 3.82 -6.18 -2.01
CA ILE A 211 2.58 -5.40 -2.09
C ILE A 211 1.45 -6.39 -1.81
N ARG A 212 0.84 -6.31 -0.61
CA ARG A 212 -0.13 -7.32 -0.19
C ARG A 212 -1.37 -6.79 0.51
N ASN A 213 -2.48 -7.50 0.37
CA ASN A 213 -3.76 -7.19 1.03
C ASN A 213 -4.27 -5.76 0.76
N ASN A 214 -3.87 -5.16 -0.36
CA ASN A 214 -4.30 -3.81 -0.72
C ASN A 214 -5.53 -3.86 -1.64
N ALA A 215 -6.28 -2.77 -1.67
CA ALA A 215 -7.36 -2.56 -2.63
C ALA A 215 -6.97 -1.47 -3.63
N PHE A 216 -7.19 -1.71 -4.92
CA PHE A 216 -6.90 -0.78 -6.02
C PHE A 216 -8.18 -0.58 -6.85
N ILE A 217 -8.74 0.63 -6.84
CA ILE A 217 -10.03 0.94 -7.48
C ILE A 217 -9.90 2.05 -8.54
N SER A 218 -10.21 1.71 -9.80
CA SER A 218 -10.37 2.69 -10.88
C SER A 218 -11.67 2.45 -11.65
N ALA A 219 -12.79 2.94 -11.11
CA ALA A 219 -14.14 2.64 -11.60
C ALA A 219 -14.45 3.18 -13.02
N THR A 220 -13.68 4.14 -13.53
CA THR A 220 -13.81 4.65 -14.89
C THR A 220 -12.51 4.43 -15.67
N ALA A 221 -12.60 4.47 -17.00
CA ALA A 221 -11.43 4.47 -17.87
C ALA A 221 -10.50 5.66 -17.58
N GLY A 222 -9.20 5.47 -17.83
CA GLY A 222 -8.18 6.52 -17.74
C GLY A 222 -6.89 6.09 -17.05
N ALA A 223 -6.94 5.07 -16.17
CA ALA A 223 -5.74 4.44 -15.63
C ALA A 223 -5.14 3.47 -16.67
N GLU A 224 -3.83 3.35 -16.69
CA GLU A 224 -3.12 2.40 -17.54
C GLU A 224 -2.93 1.06 -16.84
N HIS A 225 -2.56 1.12 -15.55
CA HIS A 225 -2.36 -0.05 -14.70
C HIS A 225 -2.56 0.31 -13.22
N ALA A 226 -2.84 -0.69 -12.37
CA ALA A 226 -2.82 -0.48 -10.93
C ALA A 226 -1.37 -0.51 -10.41
N ILE A 227 -0.63 -1.53 -10.84
CA ILE A 227 0.78 -1.74 -10.49
C ILE A 227 1.58 -1.86 -11.78
N ALA A 228 2.59 -1.02 -11.94
CA ALA A 228 3.59 -1.13 -13.00
C ALA A 228 4.93 -1.64 -12.45
N ILE A 229 5.52 -2.58 -13.18
CA ILE A 229 6.88 -3.06 -12.98
C ILE A 229 7.70 -2.50 -14.14
N ASP A 230 8.29 -1.32 -13.93
CA ASP A 230 9.05 -0.55 -14.93
C ASP A 230 10.57 -0.64 -14.70
N TYR A 231 10.98 -1.36 -13.67
CA TYR A 231 12.38 -1.73 -13.44
C TYR A 231 12.58 -3.24 -13.36
N ALA A 232 13.76 -3.69 -13.80
CA ALA A 232 14.19 -5.09 -13.72
C ALA A 232 14.41 -5.51 -12.26
N SER A 233 13.30 -5.84 -11.58
CA SER A 233 13.29 -6.25 -10.18
C SER A 233 13.46 -7.77 -10.03
N THR A 234 13.92 -8.19 -8.85
CA THR A 234 13.88 -9.59 -8.44
C THR A 234 13.08 -9.77 -7.15
N GLY A 235 12.36 -10.88 -7.02
CA GLY A 235 11.72 -11.25 -5.75
C GLY A 235 10.47 -10.46 -5.39
N LEU A 236 9.81 -9.80 -6.36
CA LEU A 236 8.55 -9.10 -6.12
C LEU A 236 7.46 -10.07 -5.68
N VAL A 237 6.72 -9.74 -4.62
CA VAL A 237 5.54 -10.47 -4.16
C VAL A 237 4.30 -9.59 -4.25
N LEU A 238 3.31 -10.03 -5.01
CA LEU A 238 1.97 -9.47 -5.07
C LEU A 238 0.98 -10.50 -4.51
N GLU A 239 0.48 -10.28 -3.30
CA GLU A 239 -0.32 -11.27 -2.57
C GLU A 239 -1.64 -10.71 -2.03
N GLY A 240 -2.76 -11.42 -2.20
CA GLY A 240 -4.00 -11.09 -1.48
C GLY A 240 -4.63 -9.74 -1.86
N ASN A 241 -4.21 -9.12 -2.95
CA ASN A 241 -4.72 -7.81 -3.36
C ASN A 241 -6.06 -7.95 -4.10
N TYR A 242 -6.91 -6.94 -3.92
CA TYR A 242 -8.13 -6.75 -4.69
C TYR A 242 -7.93 -5.59 -5.67
N ILE A 243 -7.91 -5.89 -6.98
CA ILE A 243 -7.74 -4.90 -8.04
C ILE A 243 -8.98 -4.90 -8.92
N PHE A 244 -9.62 -3.74 -9.04
CA PHE A 244 -10.81 -3.56 -9.87
C PHE A 244 -10.72 -2.25 -10.63
N GLY A 245 -10.81 -2.31 -11.96
CA GLY A 245 -10.94 -1.09 -12.73
C GLY A 245 -10.95 -1.30 -14.24
N ASN A 246 -10.90 -0.18 -14.95
CA ASN A 246 -10.71 -0.13 -16.40
C ASN A 246 -9.28 0.35 -16.68
N TYR A 247 -8.39 -0.61 -16.96
CA TYR A 247 -6.96 -0.39 -17.15
C TYR A 247 -6.57 -0.60 -18.61
N SER A 248 -6.04 0.44 -19.27
CA SER A 248 -5.75 0.40 -20.71
C SER A 248 -4.56 -0.50 -21.08
N ALA A 249 -3.72 -0.92 -20.13
CA ALA A 249 -2.71 -1.97 -20.30
C ALA A 249 -3.13 -3.27 -19.60
N ALA A 250 -3.12 -3.31 -18.27
CA ALA A 250 -3.48 -4.45 -17.43
C ALA A 250 -3.68 -4.01 -15.97
N CYS A 251 -4.23 -4.84 -15.08
CA CYS A 251 -4.18 -4.55 -13.64
C CYS A 251 -2.73 -4.51 -13.14
N VAL A 252 -1.95 -5.52 -13.51
CA VAL A 252 -0.50 -5.60 -13.26
C VAL A 252 0.19 -5.68 -14.61
N HIS A 253 1.10 -4.74 -14.88
CA HIS A 253 1.81 -4.66 -16.15
C HIS A 253 3.33 -4.64 -15.94
N SER A 254 4.08 -5.25 -16.84
CA SER A 254 5.52 -5.06 -16.94
C SER A 254 5.98 -4.89 -18.37
N GLY A 255 6.73 -3.81 -18.62
CA GLY A 255 7.43 -3.55 -19.88
C GLY A 255 8.91 -3.95 -19.85
N VAL A 256 9.41 -4.50 -18.74
CA VAL A 256 10.84 -4.80 -18.53
C VAL A 256 11.06 -6.21 -17.99
N ALA A 257 12.19 -6.81 -18.35
CA ALA A 257 12.50 -8.17 -17.92
C ALA A 257 12.79 -8.19 -16.42
N HIS A 258 12.17 -9.11 -15.70
CA HIS A 258 12.26 -9.21 -14.24
C HIS A 258 12.22 -10.68 -13.80
N THR A 259 12.62 -10.98 -12.56
CA THR A 259 12.85 -12.38 -12.13
C THR A 259 12.25 -12.69 -10.77
N ALA A 260 11.98 -13.96 -10.51
CA ALA A 260 11.42 -14.43 -9.24
C ALA A 260 10.20 -13.59 -8.78
N CYS A 261 9.28 -13.29 -9.69
CA CYS A 261 8.05 -12.57 -9.43
C CYS A 261 6.96 -13.55 -9.00
N PHE A 262 6.35 -13.30 -7.84
CA PHE A 262 5.31 -14.13 -7.26
C PHE A 262 4.01 -13.34 -7.19
N ILE A 263 3.04 -13.71 -8.02
CA ILE A 263 1.70 -13.10 -8.02
C ILE A 263 0.71 -14.16 -7.61
N HIS A 264 0.20 -14.09 -6.38
CA HIS A 264 -0.67 -15.15 -5.88
C HIS A 264 -1.83 -14.69 -5.00
N HIS A 265 -2.92 -15.46 -5.02
CA HIS A 265 -4.09 -15.22 -4.18
C HIS A 265 -4.71 -13.83 -4.37
N ASN A 266 -4.56 -13.21 -5.53
CA ASN A 266 -5.16 -11.91 -5.85
C ASN A 266 -6.51 -12.09 -6.56
N SER A 267 -7.37 -11.08 -6.42
CA SER A 267 -8.57 -10.91 -7.23
C SER A 267 -8.37 -9.72 -8.17
N LEU A 268 -8.20 -9.98 -9.46
CA LEU A 268 -7.82 -8.98 -10.47
C LEU A 268 -8.92 -8.86 -11.51
N THR A 269 -9.54 -7.69 -11.61
CA THR A 269 -10.57 -7.41 -12.62
C THR A 269 -10.16 -6.23 -13.48
N ASN A 270 -9.90 -6.52 -14.76
CA ASN A 270 -9.73 -5.50 -15.79
C ASN A 270 -10.95 -5.47 -16.72
N THR A 271 -11.72 -4.40 -16.63
CA THR A 271 -12.93 -4.19 -17.45
C THR A 271 -12.64 -3.59 -18.82
N ALA A 272 -11.39 -3.23 -19.12
CA ALA A 272 -11.02 -2.69 -20.42
C ALA A 272 -11.15 -3.74 -21.53
N ASN A 273 -11.83 -3.38 -22.62
CA ASN A 273 -12.06 -4.28 -23.73
C ASN A 273 -10.73 -4.70 -24.40
N GLY A 274 -10.55 -6.00 -24.61
CA GLY A 274 -9.37 -6.54 -25.25
C GLY A 274 -8.08 -6.42 -24.43
N LYS A 275 -8.17 -6.27 -23.11
CA LYS A 275 -7.01 -6.16 -22.21
C LYS A 275 -6.95 -7.29 -21.18
N PRO A 276 -5.75 -7.77 -20.83
CA PRO A 276 -5.58 -8.78 -19.80
C PRO A 276 -5.69 -8.16 -18.41
N ALA A 277 -5.80 -9.00 -17.37
CA ALA A 277 -5.63 -8.54 -16.00
C ALA A 277 -4.15 -8.53 -15.59
N ILE A 278 -3.36 -9.50 -16.07
CA ILE A 278 -1.90 -9.52 -15.90
C ILE A 278 -1.27 -9.51 -17.29
N GLY A 279 -0.39 -8.54 -17.55
CA GLY A 279 0.24 -8.37 -18.86
C GLY A 279 1.74 -8.14 -18.77
N PHE A 280 2.56 -9.15 -19.08
CA PHE A 280 4.01 -9.01 -19.19
C PHE A 280 4.43 -8.96 -20.66
N ALA A 281 4.83 -7.79 -21.14
CA ALA A 281 5.21 -7.59 -22.53
C ALA A 281 6.61 -8.15 -22.89
N VAL A 282 7.33 -8.66 -21.90
CA VAL A 282 8.70 -9.16 -22.00
C VAL A 282 8.93 -10.32 -21.04
N ALA A 283 10.08 -10.99 -21.15
CA ALA A 283 10.39 -12.18 -20.36
C ALA A 283 10.40 -11.90 -18.85
N ALA A 284 9.66 -12.70 -18.12
CA ALA A 284 9.59 -12.68 -16.66
C ALA A 284 9.73 -14.10 -16.12
N THR A 285 10.34 -14.28 -14.94
CA THR A 285 10.40 -15.59 -14.26
C THR A 285 9.75 -15.52 -12.89
N GLY A 286 9.30 -16.66 -12.38
CA GLY A 286 8.61 -16.77 -11.09
C GLY A 286 7.35 -17.61 -11.22
N ALA A 287 6.33 -17.30 -10.42
CA ALA A 287 5.06 -18.02 -10.40
C ALA A 287 3.87 -17.05 -10.31
N ILE A 288 2.85 -17.33 -11.12
CA ILE A 288 1.53 -16.70 -11.05
C ILE A 288 0.57 -17.81 -10.65
N GLU A 289 -0.01 -17.76 -9.46
CA GLU A 289 -0.77 -18.89 -8.94
C GLU A 289 -1.95 -18.54 -8.04
N PHE A 290 -2.99 -19.36 -8.07
CA PHE A 290 -4.19 -19.22 -7.20
C PHE A 290 -4.88 -17.85 -7.30
N ASN A 291 -4.80 -17.18 -8.45
CA ASN A 291 -5.47 -15.89 -8.66
C ASN A 291 -6.86 -16.07 -9.28
N THR A 292 -7.77 -15.16 -8.95
CA THR A 292 -9.01 -14.95 -9.72
C THR A 292 -8.79 -13.79 -10.69
N VAL A 293 -8.96 -14.04 -11.98
CA VAL A 293 -8.65 -13.11 -13.07
C VAL A 293 -9.89 -12.86 -13.92
N ASN A 294 -10.44 -11.67 -13.86
CA ASN A 294 -11.59 -11.29 -14.68
C ASN A 294 -11.17 -10.28 -15.73
N SER A 295 -11.34 -10.61 -17.00
CA SER A 295 -11.21 -9.64 -18.09
C SER A 295 -11.90 -10.15 -19.36
N PRO A 296 -12.23 -9.27 -20.33
CA PRO A 296 -12.77 -9.70 -21.63
C PRO A 296 -11.86 -10.66 -22.43
N LEU A 297 -10.61 -10.86 -22.00
CA LEU A 297 -9.67 -11.84 -22.56
C LEU A 297 -9.60 -13.14 -21.75
N ALA A 298 -10.27 -13.25 -20.60
CA ALA A 298 -10.21 -14.45 -19.77
C ALA A 298 -11.19 -15.56 -20.22
N ALA A 299 -11.72 -15.47 -21.45
CA ALA A 299 -12.59 -16.45 -22.08
C ALA A 299 -11.85 -17.75 -22.42
N ALA A 300 -12.58 -18.85 -22.61
CA ALA A 300 -11.99 -20.16 -22.89
C ALA A 300 -11.09 -20.22 -24.16
N ALA A 301 -9.98 -20.95 -24.01
CA ALA A 301 -9.10 -21.55 -25.03
C ALA A 301 -8.46 -20.68 -26.14
N THR A 302 -8.85 -19.41 -26.32
CA THR A 302 -8.33 -18.57 -27.43
C THR A 302 -7.79 -17.21 -27.00
N LYS A 303 -8.01 -16.82 -25.74
CA LYS A 303 -7.61 -15.53 -25.19
C LYS A 303 -7.05 -15.76 -23.78
N THR A 304 -6.00 -15.03 -23.42
CA THR A 304 -5.37 -15.15 -22.12
C THR A 304 -5.62 -13.87 -21.31
N GLY A 305 -6.30 -14.01 -20.16
CA GLY A 305 -6.43 -12.94 -19.18
C GLY A 305 -5.12 -12.71 -18.41
N ILE A 306 -4.19 -13.66 -18.52
CA ILE A 306 -2.83 -13.64 -17.98
C ILE A 306 -1.85 -13.83 -19.14
N ASP A 307 -1.03 -12.82 -19.42
CA ASP A 307 0.18 -12.95 -20.23
C ASP A 307 1.38 -13.05 -19.27
N PRO A 308 1.91 -14.28 -19.03
CA PRO A 308 2.82 -14.55 -17.93
C PRO A 308 4.29 -14.28 -18.27
N GLY A 309 4.61 -13.86 -19.50
CA GLY A 309 5.99 -13.81 -20.00
C GLY A 309 6.60 -15.22 -20.05
N ALA A 310 7.25 -15.66 -18.96
CA ALA A 310 7.72 -17.03 -18.78
C ALA A 310 7.55 -17.55 -17.33
N CYS A 311 6.67 -16.93 -16.55
CA CYS A 311 6.33 -17.41 -15.21
C CYS A 311 5.55 -18.74 -15.28
N TYR A 312 5.76 -19.60 -14.28
CA TYR A 312 4.93 -20.77 -14.08
C TYR A 312 3.50 -20.33 -13.72
N CYS A 313 2.48 -20.97 -14.32
CA CYS A 313 1.07 -20.65 -14.08
C CYS A 313 0.34 -21.84 -13.49
N ASN A 314 -0.15 -21.72 -12.25
CA ASN A 314 -0.81 -22.81 -11.53
C ASN A 314 -2.15 -22.35 -10.93
N GLU A 315 -3.23 -23.08 -11.18
CA GLU A 315 -4.54 -22.88 -10.52
C GLU A 315 -5.06 -21.43 -10.52
N ASN A 316 -4.80 -20.68 -11.59
CA ASN A 316 -5.43 -19.40 -11.80
C ASN A 316 -6.75 -19.60 -12.53
N TYR A 317 -7.80 -18.93 -12.08
CA TYR A 317 -9.14 -19.05 -12.63
C TYR A 317 -9.56 -17.75 -13.32
N GLY A 318 -9.90 -17.84 -14.60
CA GLY A 318 -10.27 -16.75 -15.48
C GLY A 318 -11.76 -16.70 -15.80
N SER A 319 -12.38 -15.52 -15.84
CA SER A 319 -13.74 -15.33 -16.41
C SER A 319 -13.84 -14.06 -17.24
N ASP A 320 -14.47 -14.16 -18.42
CA ASP A 320 -14.81 -12.99 -19.25
C ASP A 320 -16.15 -12.36 -18.91
N GLY A 321 -16.90 -12.97 -17.98
CA GLY A 321 -18.22 -12.50 -17.56
C GLY A 321 -19.30 -12.65 -18.63
N ASN A 322 -19.03 -13.34 -19.73
CA ASN A 322 -20.01 -13.53 -20.81
C ASN A 322 -20.78 -14.84 -20.65
N GLY A 323 -22.07 -14.81 -20.99
CA GLY A 323 -22.91 -16.01 -21.07
C GLY A 323 -23.28 -16.64 -19.73
N ASP A 324 -23.04 -15.94 -18.61
CA ASP A 324 -23.42 -16.37 -17.24
C ASP A 324 -22.89 -17.77 -16.87
N VAL A 325 -21.69 -18.11 -17.33
CA VAL A 325 -21.03 -19.40 -17.07
C VAL A 325 -19.90 -19.28 -16.05
N SER A 326 -19.49 -20.42 -15.48
CA SER A 326 -18.31 -20.50 -14.62
C SER A 326 -17.02 -20.16 -15.36
N GLY A 327 -16.04 -19.64 -14.62
CA GLY A 327 -14.70 -19.41 -15.13
C GLY A 327 -13.95 -20.71 -15.47
N VAL A 328 -12.81 -20.56 -16.13
CA VAL A 328 -11.91 -21.63 -16.60
C VAL A 328 -10.50 -21.45 -16.06
N LEU A 329 -9.62 -22.44 -16.21
CA LEU A 329 -8.19 -22.23 -15.95
C LEU A 329 -7.60 -21.19 -16.93
N ASN A 330 -6.79 -20.26 -16.43
CA ASN A 330 -6.15 -19.21 -17.24
C ASN A 330 -4.67 -18.99 -16.85
N PRO A 331 -3.68 -19.16 -17.75
CA PRO A 331 -3.81 -19.66 -19.11
C PRO A 331 -4.38 -21.07 -19.20
N ALA A 332 -4.67 -21.54 -20.42
CA ALA A 332 -5.12 -22.92 -20.64
C ALA A 332 -4.10 -23.90 -20.03
N SER A 333 -4.60 -25.03 -19.52
CA SER A 333 -3.75 -26.09 -18.97
C SER A 333 -2.68 -26.50 -19.98
N ASP A 334 -1.46 -26.67 -19.48
CA ASP A 334 -0.37 -27.29 -20.23
C ASP A 334 -0.75 -28.75 -20.62
N THR A 335 -0.15 -29.25 -21.71
CA THR A 335 -0.39 -30.59 -22.27
C THR A 335 0.68 -31.59 -21.87
#